data_AF-A0A6J1W0P6-F1
#
_entry.id   AF-A0A6J1W0P6-F1
#
_cell.length_a   1.000
_cell.length_b   1.000
_cell.length_c   1.000
_cell.angle_alpha   90.00
_cell.angle_beta   90.00
_cell.angle_gamma   90.00
#
_symmetry.space_group_name_H-M   'P 1'
#
loop_
_entity.id
_entity.type
_entity.pdbx_description
1 polymer ?
#
loop_
_entity_poly.entity_id
_entity_poly.type
_entity_poly.pdbx_seq_one_letter_code
_entity_poly.pdbx_strand_id
1 'polypeptide(L)'
;NLLSMGFGFVEYKKPEYAQKAVKQLQGCSVDGHQLEVKISERAIKSTGATARKKQVSKKQVNSKILVRNIPFQATVKEIRELF
;
A
#
# COMPACT_ATOMS: atom_id res chain seq x y z
N ASN A 1 -4.36 18.70 -15.90
CA ASN A 1 -3.46 17.55 -15.97
C ASN A 1 -3.45 16.86 -14.61
N LEU A 2 -4.22 15.78 -14.43
CA LEU A 2 -4.30 15.04 -13.16
C LEU A 2 -3.17 13.99 -13.15
N LEU A 3 -1.99 14.39 -12.69
CA LEU A 3 -0.86 13.49 -12.50
C LEU A 3 -1.12 12.59 -11.29
N SER A 4 -0.78 11.30 -11.40
CA SER A 4 -0.85 10.35 -10.28
C SER A 4 -0.04 10.85 -9.10
N MET A 5 -0.56 10.70 -7.88
CA MET A 5 0.13 11.15 -6.66
C MET A 5 1.30 10.21 -6.25
N GLY A 6 1.58 9.17 -7.03
CA GLY A 6 2.69 8.23 -6.77
C GLY A 6 2.44 7.26 -5.60
N PHE A 7 1.18 7.06 -5.20
CA PHE A 7 0.81 6.09 -4.18
C PHE A 7 -0.58 5.50 -4.40
N GLY A 8 -0.83 4.31 -3.85
CA GLY A 8 -2.09 3.60 -3.94
C GLY A 8 -2.29 2.62 -2.78
N PHE A 9 -3.50 2.08 -2.64
CA PHE A 9 -3.82 1.08 -1.63
C PHE A 9 -4.19 -0.23 -2.30
N VAL A 10 -3.67 -1.35 -1.78
CA VAL A 10 -4.04 -2.70 -2.22
C VAL A 10 -4.69 -3.42 -1.05
N GLU A 11 -5.82 -4.08 -1.31
CA GLU A 11 -6.57 -4.82 -0.31
C GLU A 11 -6.61 -6.31 -0.68
N TYR A 12 -6.05 -7.13 0.20
CA TYR A 12 -6.05 -8.58 0.08
C TYR A 12 -7.28 -9.19 0.73
N LYS A 13 -7.60 -10.42 0.32
CA LYS A 13 -8.65 -11.22 0.97
C LYS A 13 -8.27 -11.62 2.40
N LYS A 14 -6.99 -11.89 2.65
CA LYS A 14 -6.49 -12.29 3.97
C LYS A 14 -5.34 -11.39 4.43
N PRO A 15 -5.23 -11.13 5.75
CA PRO A 15 -4.16 -10.33 6.33
C PRO A 15 -2.78 -10.99 6.17
N GLU A 16 -2.74 -12.32 6.08
CA GLU A 16 -1.51 -13.08 5.85
C GLU A 16 -0.86 -12.73 4.50
N TYR A 17 -1.67 -12.57 3.44
CA TYR A 17 -1.17 -12.18 2.12
C TYR A 17 -0.67 -10.73 2.12
N ALA A 18 -1.34 -9.82 2.83
CA ALA A 18 -0.88 -8.45 2.99
C ALA A 18 0.50 -8.38 3.67
N GLN A 19 0.72 -9.17 4.74
CA GLN A 19 2.02 -9.25 5.40
C GLN A 19 3.09 -9.88 4.51
N LYS A 20 2.74 -10.90 3.73
CA LYS A 20 3.65 -11.52 2.76
C LYS A 20 4.06 -10.53 1.67
N ALA A 21 3.12 -9.79 1.14
CA ALA A 21 3.35 -8.78 0.12
C ALA A 21 4.28 -7.66 0.60
N VAL A 22 4.07 -7.14 1.82
CA VAL A 22 5.00 -6.18 2.43
C VAL A 22 6.41 -6.73 2.50
N LYS A 23 6.59 -7.99 2.89
CA LYS A 23 7.94 -8.59 3.00
C LYS A 23 8.59 -8.86 1.65
N GLN A 24 7.81 -9.20 0.63
CA GLN A 24 8.32 -9.62 -0.68
C GLN A 24 8.51 -8.45 -1.66
N LEU A 25 7.64 -7.45 -1.58
CA LEU A 25 7.54 -6.38 -2.58
C LEU A 25 8.08 -5.03 -2.08
N GLN A 26 8.45 -4.94 -0.80
CA GLN A 26 9.18 -3.79 -0.27
C GLN A 26 10.53 -3.64 -1.00
N GLY A 27 10.75 -2.48 -1.61
CA GLY A 27 11.97 -2.19 -2.37
C GLY A 27 11.99 -2.81 -3.77
N CYS A 28 10.87 -3.37 -4.25
CA CYS A 28 10.79 -3.89 -5.61
C CYS A 28 10.91 -2.74 -6.63
N SER A 29 11.77 -2.91 -7.64
CA SER A 29 11.96 -1.91 -8.69
C SER A 29 10.93 -2.09 -9.81
N VAL A 30 10.09 -1.09 -10.04
CA VAL A 30 9.19 -0.98 -11.20
C VAL A 30 9.62 0.24 -12.00
N ASP A 31 9.98 0.05 -13.27
CA ASP A 31 10.49 1.11 -14.15
C ASP A 31 11.62 1.96 -13.52
N GLY A 32 12.54 1.30 -12.82
CA GLY A 32 13.65 1.97 -12.12
C GLY A 32 13.26 2.67 -10.81
N HIS A 33 12.01 2.58 -10.36
CA HIS A 33 11.53 3.15 -9.10
C HIS A 33 11.29 2.05 -8.06
N GLN A 34 11.90 2.20 -6.89
CA GLN A 34 11.71 1.26 -5.78
C GLN A 34 10.38 1.52 -5.07
N LEU A 35 9.45 0.57 -5.11
CA LEU A 35 8.19 0.65 -4.42
C LEU A 35 8.39 0.56 -2.91
N GLU A 36 7.70 1.42 -2.16
CA GLU A 36 7.59 1.32 -0.71
C GLU A 36 6.22 0.74 -0.34
N VAL A 37 6.21 -0.44 0.24
CA VAL A 37 5.03 -1.18 0.67
C VAL A 37 4.96 -1.21 2.20
N LYS A 38 3.88 -0.68 2.76
CA LYS A 38 3.64 -0.67 4.22
C LYS A 38 2.25 -1.19 4.55
N ILE A 39 2.09 -1.81 5.72
CA ILE A 39 0.76 -2.15 6.23
C ILE A 39 -0.04 -0.85 6.37
N SER A 40 -1.28 -0.84 5.90
CA SER A 40 -2.11 0.35 5.98
C SER A 40 -2.46 0.64 7.43
N GLU A 41 -2.06 1.83 7.89
CA GLU A 41 -2.42 2.37 9.21
C GLU A 41 -3.90 2.76 9.29
N ARG A 42 -4.61 2.80 8.15
CA ARG A 42 -6.05 3.02 8.11
C ARG A 42 -6.72 1.75 8.65
N ALA A 43 -6.84 1.68 9.97
CA ALA A 43 -7.85 0.87 10.63
C ALA A 43 -9.16 1.08 9.89
N ILE A 44 -9.91 0.01 9.71
CA ILE A 44 -11.23 -0.03 9.06
C ILE A 44 -12.18 0.87 9.87
N LYS A 45 -12.04 2.17 9.71
CA LYS A 45 -13.02 3.19 10.08
C LYS A 45 -13.42 3.80 8.77
N SER A 46 -14.54 3.25 8.29
CA SER A 46 -15.51 3.93 7.46
C SER A 46 -15.46 5.44 7.69
N THR A 47 -15.33 6.18 6.58
CA THR A 47 -15.80 7.56 6.40
C THR A 47 -15.30 8.63 7.38
N GLY A 48 -14.46 9.53 6.86
CA GLY A 48 -14.31 10.90 7.39
C GLY A 48 -13.16 11.12 8.37
N ALA A 49 -12.52 12.29 8.22
CA ALA A 49 -11.51 12.88 9.09
C ALA A 49 -10.06 12.35 8.98
N THR A 50 -9.27 13.16 8.26
CA THR A 50 -7.88 13.50 8.55
C THR A 50 -7.61 13.63 10.05
N ALA A 51 -7.01 12.61 10.66
CA ALA A 51 -6.29 12.78 11.92
C ALA A 51 -5.16 11.76 11.99
N ARG A 52 -3.91 12.26 11.88
CA ARG A 52 -2.67 11.51 12.12
C ARG A 52 -2.65 11.07 13.58
N LYS A 53 -3.28 9.95 13.92
CA LYS A 53 -3.10 9.29 15.22
C LYS A 53 -1.94 8.32 15.12
N LYS A 54 -0.82 8.76 15.70
CA LYS A 54 0.36 7.96 16.04
C LYS A 54 -0.12 6.70 16.79
N GLN A 55 -0.17 5.56 16.11
CA GLN A 55 -0.66 4.31 16.71
C GLN A 55 0.49 3.36 17.05
N VAL A 56 0.60 3.17 18.35
CA VAL A 56 1.31 2.14 19.10
C VAL A 56 1.28 0.78 18.40
N SER A 57 2.45 0.13 18.43
CA SER A 57 2.87 -1.19 17.91
C SER A 57 1.99 -2.37 18.34
N LYS A 58 0.68 -2.34 18.11
CA LYS A 58 -0.15 -3.55 18.15
C LYS A 58 -0.06 -4.23 16.79
N LYS A 59 0.19 -5.55 16.79
CA LYS A 59 0.19 -6.45 15.62
C LYS A 59 -1.13 -6.24 14.84
N GLN A 60 -1.12 -5.29 13.90
CA GLN A 60 -2.34 -4.90 13.20
C GLN A 60 -2.60 -5.93 12.11
N VAL A 61 -3.63 -6.74 12.32
CA VAL A 61 -4.05 -7.80 11.40
C VAL A 61 -4.88 -7.14 10.28
N ASN A 62 -4.22 -6.38 9.40
CA ASN A 62 -4.87 -5.68 8.29
C ASN A 62 -4.58 -6.38 6.96
N SER A 63 -5.62 -6.57 6.15
CA SER A 63 -5.48 -7.06 4.77
C SER A 63 -5.17 -5.95 3.76
N LYS A 64 -5.15 -4.68 4.18
CA LYS A 64 -4.83 -3.54 3.32
C LYS A 64 -3.38 -3.09 3.50
N ILE A 65 -2.70 -2.89 2.38
CA ILE A 65 -1.36 -2.32 2.28
C ILE A 65 -1.42 -0.98 1.54
N LEU A 66 -0.46 -0.12 1.87
CA LEU A 66 -0.18 1.12 1.17
C LEU A 66 1.08 0.92 0.34
N VAL A 67 1.01 1.27 -0.94
CA VAL A 67 2.12 1.24 -1.88
C VAL A 67 2.45 2.69 -2.24
N ARG A 68 3.70 3.09 -2.04
CA ARG A 68 4.24 4.43 -2.34
C ARG A 68 5.37 4.32 -3.34
N ASN A 69 5.74 5.47 -3.91
CA ASN A 69 6.76 5.61 -4.95
C ASN A 69 6.40 4.84 -6.23
N ILE A 70 5.11 4.79 -6.55
CA ILE A 70 4.62 4.21 -7.79
C ILE A 70 5.00 5.16 -8.95
N PRO A 71 5.63 4.65 -10.04
CA PRO A 71 5.88 5.46 -11.23
C PRO A 71 4.60 6.10 -11.73
N PHE A 72 4.66 7.37 -12.15
CA PHE A 72 3.46 8.07 -12.66
C PHE A 72 2.87 7.40 -13.90
N GLN A 73 3.68 6.63 -14.63
CA GLN A 73 3.31 5.86 -15.81
C GLN A 73 2.70 4.50 -15.48
N ALA A 74 2.93 3.99 -14.26
CA ALA A 74 2.47 2.67 -13.87
C ALA A 74 0.94 2.64 -13.81
N THR A 75 0.39 1.61 -14.43
CA THR A 75 -1.05 1.38 -14.58
C THR A 75 -1.59 0.52 -13.44
N VAL A 76 -2.90 0.60 -13.22
CA VAL A 76 -3.58 -0.25 -12.23
C VAL A 76 -3.40 -1.75 -12.54
N LYS A 77 -3.27 -2.11 -13.82
CA LYS A 77 -3.06 -3.50 -14.23
C LYS A 77 -1.70 -4.01 -13.75
N GLU A 78 -0.63 -3.26 -13.98
CA GLU A 78 0.72 -3.64 -13.56
C GLU A 78 0.82 -3.77 -12.03
N ILE A 79 0.18 -2.85 -11.29
CA ILE A 79 0.12 -2.96 -9.83
C ILE A 79 -0.67 -4.21 -9.39
N ARG A 80 -1.73 -4.61 -10.10
CA ARG A 80 -2.47 -5.85 -9.79
C ARG A 80 -1.71 -7.13 -10.18
N GLU A 81 -0.83 -7.07 -11.17
CA GLU A 81 0.01 -8.21 -11.55
C GLU A 81 1.17 -8.40 -10.56
N LEU A 82 1.63 -7.31 -9.93
CA LEU A 82 2.71 -7.35 -8.94
C LEU A 82 2.25 -7.79 -7.53
N PHE A 83 1.02 -7.45 -7.14
CA PHE A 83 0.45 -7.64 -5.80
C PHE A 83 -0.74 -8.61 -5.81
#